data_AF-A0A645DC63-F1
#
_entry.id   AF-A0A645DC63-F1
#
_cell.length_a   1.000
_cell.length_b   1.000
_cell.length_c   1.000
_cell.angle_alpha   90.00
_cell.angle_beta   90.00
_cell.angle_gamma   90.00
#
_symmetry.space_group_name_H-M   'P 1'
#
loop_
_entity.id
_entity.type
_entity.pdbx_description
1 polymer ?
#
loop_
_entity_poly.entity_id
_entity_poly.type
_entity_poly.pdbx_seq_one_letter_code
_entity_poly.pdbx_strand_id
1 'polypeptide(L)' 'MPFGNRVGTHDANTELYAALIELLPSWMTPDGVALLYTMEHALLRTLIAQSAALELADTARAYAGGLMPSVFMLKHK' A
#
# COMPACT_ATOMS: atom_id res chain seq x y z
N MET A 1 -0.45 2.77 -6.90
CA MET A 1 -1.22 1.50 -7.00
C MET A 1 -2.54 1.79 -7.71
N PRO A 2 -3.20 0.82 -8.38
CA PRO A 2 -4.47 1.06 -9.07
C PRO A 2 -5.55 1.59 -8.11
N PHE A 3 -6.22 2.69 -8.45
CA PHE A 3 -7.17 3.40 -7.56
C PHE A 3 -8.57 2.75 -7.48
N GLY A 4 -8.68 1.45 -7.73
CA GLY A 4 -9.98 0.76 -7.78
C GLY A 4 -10.84 1.31 -8.89
N ASN A 5 -11.98 1.92 -8.52
CA ASN A 5 -13.10 2.35 -9.39
C ASN A 5 -12.77 3.18 -10.64
N ARG A 6 -11.52 3.64 -10.82
CA ARG A 6 -11.07 4.35 -12.03
C ARG A 6 -10.26 3.48 -13.00
N VAL A 7 -9.68 2.37 -12.54
CA VAL A 7 -8.72 1.53 -13.29
C VAL A 7 -8.78 0.04 -12.88
N GLY A 8 -9.89 -0.44 -12.31
CA GLY A 8 -10.10 -1.84 -11.89
C GLY A 8 -11.35 -2.04 -11.02
N THR A 9 -11.50 -3.22 -10.42
CA THR A 9 -12.52 -3.52 -9.39
C THR A 9 -11.85 -3.68 -8.01
N HIS A 10 -12.62 -3.48 -6.93
CA HIS A 10 -12.15 -3.73 -5.57
C HIS A 10 -11.64 -5.17 -5.39
N ASP A 11 -12.36 -6.15 -5.95
CA ASP A 11 -11.99 -7.57 -5.88
C ASP A 11 -10.66 -7.84 -6.57
N ALA A 12 -10.44 -7.29 -7.77
CA ALA A 12 -9.17 -7.44 -8.49
C ALA A 12 -8.00 -6.75 -7.76
N ASN A 13 -8.26 -5.65 -7.07
CA ASN A 13 -7.24 -4.99 -6.26
C ASN A 13 -6.86 -5.81 -5.02
N THR A 14 -7.78 -6.57 -4.45
CA THR A 14 -7.53 -7.31 -3.21
C THR A 14 -6.39 -8.31 -3.39
N GLU A 15 -6.45 -9.13 -4.46
CA GLU A 15 -5.40 -10.10 -4.77
C GLU A 15 -4.07 -9.42 -5.13
N LEU A 16 -4.12 -8.40 -6.00
CA LEU A 16 -2.92 -7.66 -6.43
C LEU A 16 -2.20 -7.00 -5.23
N TYR A 17 -2.95 -6.36 -4.35
CA TYR A 17 -2.38 -5.65 -3.20
C TYR A 17 -1.80 -6.64 -2.20
N ALA A 18 -2.48 -7.77 -1.97
CA ALA A 18 -2.00 -8.81 -1.08
C ALA A 18 -0.67 -9.40 -1.59
N ALA A 19 -0.62 -9.80 -2.86
CA ALA A 19 0.58 -10.35 -3.48
C ALA A 19 1.74 -9.35 -3.47
N LEU A 20 1.47 -8.06 -3.72
CA LEU A 20 2.51 -7.04 -3.62
C LEU A 20 3.06 -6.93 -2.20
N ILE A 21 2.20 -6.88 -1.17
CA ILE A 21 2.62 -6.73 0.22
C ILE A 21 3.41 -7.95 0.70
N GLU A 22 3.10 -9.14 0.19
CA GLU A 22 3.87 -10.36 0.43
C GLU A 22 5.25 -10.34 -0.22
N LEU A 23 5.36 -9.85 -1.46
CA LEU A 23 6.63 -9.80 -2.21
C LEU A 23 7.54 -8.64 -1.81
N LEU A 24 6.97 -7.52 -1.37
CA LEU A 24 7.67 -6.26 -1.13
C LEU A 24 8.90 -6.37 -0.21
N PRO A 25 8.90 -7.14 0.90
CA PRO A 25 10.08 -7.32 1.75
C PRO A 25 11.30 -7.86 0.97
N SER A 26 11.09 -8.74 -0.02
CA SER A 26 12.18 -9.34 -0.80
C SER A 26 12.88 -8.34 -1.73
N TRP A 27 12.25 -7.20 -2.01
CA TRP A 27 12.79 -6.14 -2.86
C TRP A 27 13.45 -5.03 -2.04
N MET A 28 13.18 -4.97 -0.74
CA MET A 28 13.68 -3.92 0.15
C MET A 28 14.98 -4.35 0.81
N THR A 29 15.97 -3.45 0.83
CA THR A 29 17.13 -3.58 1.72
C THR A 29 16.69 -3.52 3.18
N PRO A 30 17.51 -3.97 4.17
CA PRO A 30 17.14 -3.94 5.58
C PRO A 30 16.67 -2.55 6.08
N ASP A 31 17.35 -1.48 5.67
CA ASP A 31 16.97 -0.09 6.00
C ASP A 31 16.10 0.58 4.93
N GLY A 32 15.60 -0.21 3.97
CA GLY A 32 14.82 0.24 2.84
C GLY A 32 13.46 0.79 3.27
N VAL A 33 12.96 1.77 2.50
CA VAL A 33 11.64 2.36 2.70
C VAL A 33 10.83 2.18 1.43
N ALA A 34 9.61 1.69 1.56
CA ALA A 34 8.64 1.64 0.47
C ALA A 34 7.56 2.71 0.67
N LEU A 35 7.28 3.48 -0.38
CA LEU A 35 6.18 4.45 -0.41
C LEU A 35 5.07 3.94 -1.32
N LEU A 36 3.91 3.63 -0.74
CA LEU A 36 2.74 3.17 -1.49
C LEU A 36 1.67 4.25 -1.52
N TYR A 37 1.04 4.43 -2.67
CA TYR A 37 0.12 5.54 -2.93
C TYR A 37 -1.16 5.03 -3.60
N THR A 38 -2.31 5.25 -2.94
CA THR A 38 -3.62 4.71 -3.38
C THR A 38 -4.84 5.42 -2.78
N MET A 39 -5.99 5.23 -3.42
CA MET A 39 -7.34 5.54 -2.88
C MET A 39 -7.91 4.42 -1.99
N GLU A 40 -7.41 3.19 -2.13
CA GLU A 40 -7.85 1.98 -1.41
C GLU A 40 -7.27 1.94 0.02
N HIS A 41 -7.53 2.97 0.82
CA HIS A 41 -6.86 3.14 2.11
C HIS A 41 -7.13 1.99 3.09
N ALA A 42 -8.37 1.49 3.13
CA ALA A 42 -8.80 0.50 4.12
C ALA A 42 -8.21 -0.87 3.78
N LEU A 43 -8.25 -1.24 2.50
CA LEU A 43 -7.65 -2.47 1.98
C LEU A 43 -6.15 -2.50 2.29
N LEU A 44 -5.41 -1.48 1.86
CA LEU A 44 -3.96 -1.46 2.03
C LEU A 44 -3.56 -1.47 3.51
N ARG A 45 -4.25 -0.69 4.35
CA ARG A 45 -4.00 -0.67 5.80
C ARG A 45 -4.23 -2.04 6.44
N THR A 46 -5.26 -2.78 6.01
CA THR A 46 -5.57 -4.12 6.52
C THR A 46 -4.46 -5.11 6.15
N LEU A 47 -4.02 -5.10 4.90
CA LEU A 47 -2.96 -6.00 4.42
C LEU A 47 -1.61 -5.73 5.10
N ILE A 48 -1.24 -4.45 5.29
CA ILE A 48 -0.02 -4.09 6.03
C ILE A 48 -0.10 -4.58 7.48
N ALA A 49 -1.24 -4.40 8.16
CA ALA A 49 -1.42 -4.84 9.54
C ALA A 49 -1.30 -6.37 9.69
N GLN A 50 -1.65 -7.13 8.65
CA GLN A 50 -1.53 -8.59 8.60
C GLN A 50 -0.11 -9.06 8.21
N SER A 51 0.73 -8.19 7.66
CA SER A 51 2.09 -8.55 7.27
C SER A 51 2.97 -8.82 8.49
N ALA A 52 3.68 -9.95 8.49
CA ALA A 52 4.66 -10.28 9.53
C ALA A 52 6.00 -9.55 9.35
N ALA A 53 6.32 -9.11 8.12
CA ALA A 53 7.63 -8.57 7.76
C ALA A 53 7.65 -7.04 7.61
N LEU A 54 6.50 -6.41 7.39
CA LEU A 54 6.41 -4.96 7.17
C LEU A 54 5.70 -4.27 8.33
N GLU A 55 6.13 -3.07 8.64
CA GLU A 55 5.44 -2.14 9.52
C GLU A 55 5.07 -0.84 8.82
N LEU A 56 4.01 -0.20 9.31
CA LEU A 56 3.58 1.11 8.87
C LEU A 56 4.31 2.18 9.67
N ALA A 57 5.34 2.79 9.08
CA ALA A 57 6.14 3.83 9.71
C ALA A 57 5.40 5.17 9.76
N ASP A 58 4.67 5.53 8.70
CA ASP A 58 3.88 6.76 8.65
C ASP A 58 2.77 6.69 7.59
N THR A 59 1.78 7.58 7.70
CA THR A 59 0.75 7.81 6.69
C THR A 59 0.48 9.29 6.47
N ALA A 60 0.38 9.69 5.22
CA ALA A 60 -0.01 11.04 4.83
C ALA A 60 -1.19 11.01 3.85
N ARG A 61 -1.83 12.17 3.68
CA ARG A 61 -2.84 12.40 2.64
C ARG A 61 -2.25 13.35 1.62
N ALA A 62 -2.42 13.04 0.35
CA ALA A 62 -1.92 13.86 -0.75
C ALA A 62 -3.09 14.25 -1.66
N TYR A 63 -3.12 15.51 -2.07
CA TYR A 63 -4.08 15.97 -3.07
C TYR A 63 -3.52 15.72 -4.47
N ALA A 64 -4.29 15.05 -5.33
CA ALA A 64 -3.90 14.80 -6.71
C ALA A 64 -5.11 14.71 -7.63
N GLY A 65 -5.19 15.62 -8.60
CA GLY A 65 -6.22 15.55 -9.66
C GLY A 65 -7.66 15.52 -9.12
N GLY A 66 -7.96 16.31 -8.08
CA GLY A 66 -9.29 16.33 -7.44
C GLY A 66 -9.57 15.16 -6.51
N LEU A 67 -8.60 14.27 -6.30
CA LEU A 67 -8.68 13.18 -5.34
C LEU A 67 -7.82 13.46 -4.11
N MET A 68 -8.14 12.75 -3.02
CA MET A 68 -7.33 12.71 -1.81
C MET A 68 -6.90 11.25 -1.52
N PRO A 69 -5.88 10.73 -2.21
CA PRO A 69 -5.27 9.45 -1.88
C PRO A 69 -4.45 9.49 -0.59
N SER A 70 -4.20 8.30 -0.04
CA SER A 70 -3.26 8.10 1.07
C SER A 70 -1.90 7.68 0.54
N VAL A 71 -0.86 8.17 1.20
CA VAL A 71 0.53 7.72 1.09
C VAL A 71 0.84 6.90 2.34
N PHE A 72 1.40 5.71 2.16
CA PHE A 72 1.83 4.81 3.23
C PHE A 72 3.34 4.64 3.13
N MET A 73 4.04 4.90 4.23
CA MET A 73 5.47 4.66 4.35
C MET A 73 5.69 3.35 5.11
N LEU A 74 6.31 2.39 4.45
CA LEU A 74 6.56 1.05 4.99
C LEU A 74 8.06 0.81 5.18
N LYS A 75 8.37 0.08 6.24
CA LYS A 75 9.71 -0.40 6.57
C LYS A 75 9.66 -1.90 6.88
N HIS A 76 10.82 -2.54 6.86
CA HIS A 76 10.95 -3.83 7.53
C HIS A 76 10.67 -3.68 9.02
N LYS A 77 10.06 -4.71 9.60
CA LYS A 77 9.93 -4.88 11.05
C LYS A 77 11.25 -5.28 11.70
#